data_AF-A0AA38GQX6-F1
#
_entry.id   AF-A0AA38GQX6-F1
#
_cell.length_a   1.000
_cell.length_b   1.000
_cell.length_c   1.000
_cell.angle_alpha   90.00
_cell.angle_beta   90.00
_cell.angle_gamma   90.00
#
_symmetry.space_group_name_H-M   'P 1'
#
loop_
_entity.id
_entity.type
_entity.pdbx_description
1 polymer ?
#
loop_
_entity_poly.entity_id
_entity_poly.type
_entity_poly.pdbx_seq_one_letter_code
_entity_poly.pdbx_strand_id
1 'polypeptide(L)' 'MNKTKRRHFRLQTVPYALVDGVLFKKDVNGVLLRCIGTNQIHRVLEEFHDGTAGGHFVRGAKIVHSSQ' A
#
# COMPACT_ATOMS: atom_id res chain seq x y z
N MET A 1 -12.84 5.57 -21.38
CA MET A 1 -12.40 4.18 -21.05
C MET A 1 -13.51 3.18 -21.41
N ASN A 2 -13.21 2.10 -22.15
CA ASN A 2 -14.22 1.12 -22.57
C ASN A 2 -14.73 0.26 -21.39
N LYS A 3 -15.85 -0.46 -21.59
CA LYS A 3 -16.52 -1.26 -20.52
C LYS A 3 -15.59 -2.30 -19.89
N THR A 4 -14.77 -2.98 -20.70
CA THR A 4 -13.82 -4.00 -20.23
C THR A 4 -12.73 -3.40 -19.36
N LYS A 5 -12.10 -2.30 -19.79
CA LYS A 5 -11.06 -1.58 -19.03
C LYS A 5 -11.62 -1.02 -17.71
N ARG A 6 -12.85 -0.50 -17.71
CA ARG A 6 -13.55 -0.08 -16.49
C ARG A 6 -13.75 -1.22 -15.49
N ARG A 7 -14.21 -2.37 -15.96
CA ARG A 7 -14.39 -3.55 -15.09
C ARG A 7 -13.06 -4.02 -14.53
N HIS A 8 -12.04 -4.11 -15.38
CA HIS A 8 -10.69 -4.48 -14.95
C HIS A 8 -10.16 -3.53 -13.88
N PHE A 9 -10.24 -2.21 -14.11
CA PHE A 9 -9.81 -1.21 -13.13
C PHE A 9 -10.55 -1.35 -11.81
N ARG A 10 -11.89 -1.47 -11.83
CA ARG A 10 -12.68 -1.68 -10.60
C ARG A 10 -12.23 -2.91 -9.82
N LEU A 11 -11.91 -4.02 -10.49
CA LEU A 11 -11.43 -5.23 -9.86
C LEU A 11 -10.04 -5.03 -9.24
N GLN A 12 -9.16 -4.28 -9.90
CA GLN A 12 -7.83 -3.93 -9.36
C GLN A 12 -7.91 -3.03 -8.13
N THR A 13 -8.95 -2.20 -8.02
CA THR A 13 -9.13 -1.27 -6.89
C THR A 13 -9.86 -1.88 -5.69
N VAL A 14 -10.47 -3.08 -5.81
CA VAL A 14 -11.18 -3.78 -4.71
C VAL A 14 -10.37 -3.85 -3.40
N PRO A 15 -9.06 -4.17 -3.39
CA PRO A 15 -8.31 -4.26 -2.15
C PRO A 15 -7.92 -2.90 -1.57
N TYR A 16 -8.25 -1.78 -2.20
CA TYR A 16 -7.84 -0.46 -1.72
C TYR A 16 -8.98 0.27 -1.01
N ALA A 17 -8.62 1.06 0.00
CA ALA A 17 -9.54 1.91 0.74
C ALA A 17 -8.94 3.31 0.92
N LEU A 18 -9.78 4.34 0.84
CA LEU A 18 -9.43 5.69 1.23
C LEU A 18 -10.06 5.98 2.59
N VAL A 19 -9.23 6.27 3.59
CA VAL A 19 -9.66 6.65 4.94
C VAL A 19 -9.03 8.01 5.23
N ASP A 20 -9.86 9.04 5.45
CA ASP A 20 -9.41 10.41 5.72
C ASP A 20 -8.39 10.94 4.70
N GLY A 21 -8.59 10.63 3.42
CA GLY A 21 -7.70 11.05 2.33
C GLY A 21 -6.39 10.24 2.23
N VAL A 22 -6.18 9.25 3.10
CA VAL A 22 -5.02 8.35 3.06
C VAL A 22 -5.39 7.05 2.36
N LEU A 23 -4.54 6.62 1.43
CA LEU A 23 -4.72 5.36 0.70
C LEU A 23 -4.18 4.17 1.51
N PHE A 24 -4.98 3.12 1.60
CA PHE A 24 -4.63 1.84 2.24
C PHE A 24 -4.88 0.69 1.28
N LYS A 25 -4.15 -0.41 1.48
CA LYS A 25 -4.36 -1.69 0.83
C LYS A 25 -4.66 -2.77 1.87
N LYS A 26 -5.75 -3.50 1.65
CA LYS A 26 -6.16 -4.65 2.45
C LYS A 26 -5.26 -5.85 2.15
N ASP A 27 -4.70 -6.45 3.19
CA ASP A 27 -3.95 -7.71 3.08
C ASP A 27 -4.89 -8.93 3.05
N VAL A 28 -4.32 -10.13 2.95
CA VAL A 28 -5.09 -11.39 2.91
C VAL A 28 -5.85 -11.69 4.21
N ASN A 29 -5.41 -11.12 5.34
CA ASN A 29 -6.06 -11.25 6.65
C ASN A 29 -7.08 -10.14 6.90
N GLY A 30 -7.18 -9.19 5.98
CA GLY A 30 -8.07 -8.05 6.05
C GLY A 30 -7.53 -6.81 6.74
N VAL A 31 -6.23 -6.78 7.06
CA VAL A 31 -5.54 -5.64 7.68
C VAL A 31 -5.31 -4.53 6.65
N LEU A 32 -5.55 -3.29 7.05
CA LEU A 32 -5.28 -2.11 6.21
C LEU A 32 -3.82 -1.66 6.36
N LEU A 33 -3.07 -1.76 5.27
CA LEU A 33 -1.68 -1.35 5.17
C LEU A 33 -1.61 0.00 4.46
N ARG A 34 -1.06 1.03 5.10
CA ARG A 34 -0.94 2.37 4.50
C ARG A 34 -0.07 2.30 3.25
N CYS A 35 -0.57 2.84 2.14
CA CYS A 35 0.22 3.02 0.93
C CYS A 35 1.15 4.21 1.12
N ILE A 36 2.41 4.02 0.73
CA ILE A 36 3.48 5.02 0.88
C ILE A 36 3.94 5.43 -0.51
N GLY A 37 4.06 6.73 -0.74
CA GLY A 37 4.56 7.26 -2.01
C GLY A 37 6.03 6.90 -2.21
N THR A 38 6.49 6.81 -3.47
CA THR A 38 7.88 6.43 -3.79
C THR A 38 8.91 7.38 -3.18
N ASN A 39 8.57 8.67 -3.09
CA ASN A 39 9.37 9.72 -2.45
C ASN A 39 9.47 9.58 -0.91
N GLN A 40 8.64 8.74 -0.28
CA GLN A 40 8.61 8.52 1.17
C GLN A 40 9.25 7.19 1.57
N ILE A 41 9.65 6.35 0.60
CA ILE A 41 10.19 5.01 0.86
C ILE A 41 11.49 5.06 1.66
N HIS A 42 12.44 5.92 1.28
CA HIS A 42 13.73 6.01 1.97
C HIS A 42 13.57 6.35 3.45
N ARG A 43 12.76 7.36 3.75
CA ARG A 43 12.47 7.77 5.13
C ARG A 43 11.79 6.68 5.94
N VAL A 44 10.81 5.98 5.38
CA VAL A 44 10.13 4.90 6.10
C VAL A 44 11.06 3.71 6.33
N LEU A 45 11.94 3.40 5.37
CA LEU A 45 12.95 2.35 5.55
C LEU A 45 13.97 2.72 6.63
N GLU A 46 14.44 3.97 6.64
CA GLU A 46 15.33 4.50 7.69
C GLU A 46 14.65 4.45 9.07
N GLU A 47 13.41 4.92 9.20
CA GLU A 47 12.63 4.82 10.44
C GLU A 47 12.39 3.36 10.88
N PHE A 48 12.27 2.41 9.93
CA PHE A 48 12.18 0.99 10.22
C PHE A 48 13.51 0.37 10.70
N HIS A 49 14.64 0.84 10.17
CA HIS A 49 15.96 0.35 10.54
C HIS A 49 16.43 0.93 11.89
N ASP A 50 16.11 2.20 12.17
CA ASP A 50 16.54 2.91 13.38
C ASP A 50 15.49 2.89 14.51
N GLY A 51 14.25 2.53 14.21
CA GLY A 51 13.18 2.41 15.19
C GLY A 51 13.30 1.15 16.05
N THR A 52 12.92 1.24 17.33
CA THR A 52 12.90 0.11 18.30
C THR A 52 12.03 -1.08 17.84
N ALA A 53 11.19 -0.89 16.81
CA ALA A 53 10.32 -1.92 16.22
C ALA A 53 10.98 -2.69 15.04
N GLY A 54 12.20 -2.33 14.60
CA GLY A 54 12.86 -2.89 13.43
C GLY A 54 13.30 -4.36 13.53
N GLY A 55 13.35 -4.93 14.74
CA GLY A 55 13.90 -6.28 14.96
C GLY A 55 12.97 -7.46 14.67
N HIS A 56 11.65 -7.27 14.44
CA HIS A 56 10.72 -8.41 14.43
C HIS A 56 9.55 -8.38 13.42
N PHE A 57 9.28 -7.28 12.70
CA PHE A 57 8.08 -7.19 11.85
C PHE A 57 8.38 -7.34 10.35
N VAL A 58 8.62 -8.57 9.89
CA VAL A 58 8.53 -8.93 8.47
C VAL A 58 7.08 -9.22 8.08
N ARG A 59 6.15 -8.30 8.31
CA ARG A 59 4.79 -8.32 7.71
C ARG A 59 4.25 -6.90 7.58
N GLY A 60 4.14 -6.37 6.35
CA GLY A 60 3.15 -5.32 6.07
C GLY A 60 3.46 -4.26 4.99
N ALA A 61 4.70 -4.04 4.55
CA ALA A 61 4.94 -3.05 3.49
C ALA A 61 4.82 -3.68 2.10
N LYS A 62 3.60 -3.77 1.54
CA LYS A 62 3.44 -4.10 0.12
C LYS A 62 3.63 -2.83 -0.70
N ILE A 63 4.84 -2.67 -1.25
CA ILE A 63 5.17 -1.65 -2.25
C ILE A 63 4.21 -1.84 -3.44
N VAL A 64 3.35 -0.84 -3.69
CA VAL A 64 2.45 -0.83 -4.85
C VAL A 64 3.12 0.02 -5.92
N HIS A 65 3.74 -0.63 -6.89
CA HIS A 65 4.22 0.01 -8.09
C HIS A 65 3.02 0.25 -9.02
N SER A 66 2.59 1.50 -9.16
CA SER A 66 1.70 1.92 -10.24
C SER A 66 2.57 2.41 -11.40
N SER A 67 2.87 1.51 -12.34
CA SER A 67 3.42 1.91 -13.63
C SER A 67 2.37 2.75 -14.37
N GLN A 68 2.78 3.94 -14.83
CA GLN A 68 2.12 4.64 -15.93
C GLN A 68 2.41 3.90 -17.24
#